data_AF-B7KGS3-F1
#
_entry.id   AF-B7KGS3-F1
#
_cell.length_a   1.000
_cell.length_b   1.000
_cell.length_c   1.000
_cell.angle_alpha   90.00
_cell.angle_beta   90.00
_cell.angle_gamma   90.00
#
_symmetry.space_group_name_H-M   'P 1'
#
loop_
_entity.id
_entity.type
_entity.pdbx_description
1 polymer ?
#
loop_
_entity_poly.entity_id
_entity_poly.type
_entity_poly.pdbx_seq_one_letter_code
_entity_poly.pdbx_strand_id
1 'polypeptide(L)'
;MWHQIAEDITRITGSKFEIEDRRSVSGGCINQGYSLTGNGNTYFVKINHASQITMFEAEALGLKQMLATQTIRVPQPICWGISERSSYLVLEWLEFGRGNSESWEKMGRQLAQMHQAGGSSQFGWERNNTIGSTPQINTWTENWADFFAEYRIGYQLKLARKRGGNFPDPSQVIPLVRDFLADRNPIPSLVHGDLWSGNAAVTTSGEPVILDPATYYGDPEVDLAMTELFGGFTGAFYRGYSQVLPLDSGYEKRKTLYNLYHILNHFNLFGGGYASQANRMLQQMLILNH
;
A
#
# COMPACT_ATOMS: atom_id res chain seq x y z
N MET A 1 3.98 -28.41 -1.98
CA MET A 1 3.53 -27.02 -2.24
C MET A 1 2.70 -26.84 -3.51
N TRP A 2 3.24 -26.95 -4.72
CA TRP A 2 2.51 -26.60 -5.95
C TRP A 2 1.24 -27.42 -6.22
N HIS A 3 1.29 -28.72 -5.90
CA HIS A 3 0.11 -29.58 -5.96
C HIS A 3 -1.02 -29.06 -5.06
N GLN A 4 -0.71 -28.70 -3.82
CA GLN A 4 -1.67 -28.10 -2.87
C GLN A 4 -2.26 -26.80 -3.41
N ILE A 5 -1.43 -25.92 -4.01
CA ILE A 5 -1.90 -24.67 -4.63
C ILE A 5 -2.91 -24.97 -5.76
N ALA A 6 -2.63 -25.96 -6.61
CA ALA A 6 -3.52 -26.34 -7.69
C ALA A 6 -4.85 -26.94 -7.18
N GLU A 7 -4.80 -27.76 -6.13
CA GLU A 7 -5.99 -28.27 -5.45
C GLU A 7 -6.81 -27.15 -4.81
N ASP A 8 -6.17 -26.17 -4.17
CA ASP A 8 -6.85 -25.03 -3.56
C ASP A 8 -7.50 -24.13 -4.62
N ILE A 9 -6.83 -23.88 -5.75
CA ILE A 9 -7.43 -23.19 -6.91
C ILE A 9 -8.64 -23.98 -7.41
N THR A 10 -8.50 -25.30 -7.59
CA THR A 10 -9.59 -26.16 -8.06
C THR A 10 -10.80 -26.09 -7.14
N ARG A 11 -10.57 -26.19 -5.84
CA ARG A 11 -11.61 -26.17 -4.81
C ARG A 11 -12.33 -24.83 -4.76
N ILE A 12 -11.61 -23.71 -4.85
CA ILE A 12 -12.20 -22.37 -4.73
C ILE A 12 -12.90 -21.92 -6.02
N THR A 13 -12.34 -22.26 -7.19
CA THR A 13 -12.93 -21.87 -8.49
C THR A 13 -14.01 -22.84 -8.97
N GLY A 14 -14.08 -24.05 -8.40
CA GLY A 14 -14.97 -25.13 -8.85
C GLY A 14 -14.57 -25.74 -10.21
N SER A 15 -13.45 -25.30 -10.79
CA SER A 15 -12.94 -25.77 -12.07
C SER A 15 -11.61 -26.47 -11.87
N LYS A 16 -11.45 -27.66 -12.45
CA LYS A 16 -10.18 -28.41 -12.35
C LYS A 16 -9.02 -27.55 -12.87
N PHE A 17 -7.99 -27.41 -12.04
CA PHE A 17 -6.75 -26.72 -12.38
C PHE A 17 -5.55 -27.66 -12.19
N GLU A 18 -4.85 -27.93 -13.28
CA GLU A 18 -3.62 -28.71 -13.35
C GLU A 18 -2.52 -27.81 -13.91
N ILE A 19 -1.39 -27.74 -13.20
CA ILE A 19 -0.28 -26.88 -13.59
C ILE A 19 0.39 -27.47 -14.84
N GLU A 20 0.34 -26.73 -15.94
CA GLU A 20 1.00 -27.05 -17.20
C GLU A 20 2.36 -26.36 -17.31
N ASP A 21 2.44 -25.10 -16.86
CA ASP A 21 3.66 -24.30 -16.85
C ASP A 21 3.78 -23.45 -15.59
N ARG A 22 5.02 -23.20 -15.16
CA ARG A 22 5.34 -22.32 -14.04
C ARG A 22 6.59 -21.52 -14.35
N ARG A 23 6.48 -20.19 -14.27
CA ARG A 23 7.59 -19.27 -14.52
C ARG A 23 7.83 -18.37 -13.33
N SER A 24 9.10 -18.20 -12.96
CA SER A 24 9.48 -17.15 -12.01
C SER A 24 9.26 -15.79 -12.67
N VAL A 25 8.62 -14.89 -11.96
CA VAL A 25 8.39 -13.51 -12.38
C VAL A 25 8.76 -12.56 -11.23
N SER A 26 8.83 -11.26 -11.49
CA SER A 26 9.06 -10.30 -10.40
C SER A 26 7.90 -10.37 -9.40
N GLY A 27 8.23 -10.54 -8.11
CA GLY A 27 7.26 -10.65 -7.00
C GLY A 27 7.37 -9.52 -5.97
N GLY A 28 8.05 -8.42 -6.33
CA GLY A 28 8.45 -7.36 -5.41
C GLY A 28 9.75 -7.67 -4.68
N CYS A 29 10.08 -6.86 -3.67
CA CYS A 29 11.39 -6.93 -2.98
C CYS A 29 11.50 -8.06 -1.94
N ILE A 30 10.37 -8.64 -1.51
CA ILE A 30 10.31 -9.50 -0.30
C ILE A 30 9.74 -10.90 -0.61
N ASN A 31 8.88 -11.02 -1.63
CA ASN A 31 8.21 -12.27 -1.99
C ASN A 31 8.77 -12.85 -3.28
N GLN A 32 8.69 -14.17 -3.42
CA GLN A 32 8.93 -14.82 -4.70
C GLN A 32 7.64 -14.83 -5.51
N GLY A 33 7.68 -14.30 -6.74
CA GLY A 33 6.55 -14.24 -7.65
C GLY A 33 6.60 -15.33 -8.71
N TYR A 34 5.46 -15.97 -8.99
CA TYR A 34 5.34 -16.99 -10.02
C TYR A 34 4.08 -16.77 -10.87
N SER A 35 4.21 -17.03 -12.17
CA SER A 35 3.07 -17.27 -13.05
C SER A 35 2.79 -18.78 -13.07
N LEU A 36 1.56 -19.18 -12.82
CA LEU A 36 1.08 -20.56 -12.96
C LEU A 36 0.04 -20.62 -14.06
N THR A 37 0.31 -21.39 -15.11
CA THR A 37 -0.61 -21.59 -16.23
C THR A 37 -1.09 -23.03 -16.26
N GLY A 38 -2.38 -23.22 -16.51
CA GLY A 38 -3.03 -24.53 -16.53
C GLY A 38 -4.47 -24.45 -16.98
N ASN A 39 -4.92 -25.40 -17.81
CA ASN A 39 -6.30 -25.49 -18.31
C ASN A 39 -6.82 -24.16 -18.91
N GLY A 40 -5.96 -23.43 -19.64
CA GLY A 40 -6.29 -22.16 -20.27
C GLY A 40 -6.39 -20.94 -19.32
N ASN A 41 -6.09 -21.11 -18.03
CA ASN A 41 -6.05 -20.04 -17.04
C ASN A 41 -4.63 -19.76 -16.58
N THR A 42 -4.37 -18.52 -16.20
CA THR A 42 -3.11 -18.11 -15.57
C THR A 42 -3.40 -17.44 -14.24
N TYR A 43 -2.59 -17.74 -13.23
CA TYR A 43 -2.63 -17.11 -11.92
C TYR A 43 -1.27 -16.54 -11.55
N PHE A 44 -1.27 -15.46 -10.78
CA PHE A 44 -0.08 -14.94 -10.13
C PHE A 44 0.00 -15.49 -8.71
N VAL A 45 1.16 -16.02 -8.32
CA VAL A 45 1.38 -16.62 -7.00
C VAL A 45 2.54 -15.94 -6.30
N LYS A 46 2.27 -15.36 -5.14
CA LYS A 46 3.29 -14.88 -4.21
C LYS A 46 3.61 -15.97 -3.20
N ILE A 47 4.88 -16.15 -2.89
CA ILE A 47 5.38 -17.15 -1.94
C ILE A 47 6.34 -16.52 -0.95
N ASN A 48 6.20 -16.92 0.31
CA ASN A 48 7.14 -16.59 1.39
C ASN A 48 7.23 -17.75 2.40
N HIS A 49 7.99 -17.59 3.47
CA HIS A 49 8.07 -18.54 4.58
C HIS A 49 6.70 -18.67 5.29
N ALA A 50 6.35 -19.86 5.76
CA ALA A 50 5.04 -20.15 6.40
C ALA A 50 4.64 -19.17 7.51
N SER A 51 5.62 -18.63 8.25
CA SER A 51 5.38 -17.62 9.30
C SER A 51 4.84 -16.28 8.79
N GLN A 52 4.87 -16.03 7.47
CA GLN A 52 4.38 -14.80 6.85
C GLN A 52 2.92 -14.94 6.37
N ILE A 53 2.19 -15.98 6.77
CA ILE A 53 0.79 -16.18 6.36
C ILE A 53 -0.10 -14.96 6.68
N THR A 54 0.12 -14.29 7.81
CA THR A 54 -0.66 -13.13 8.23
C THR A 54 -0.50 -11.93 7.29
N MET A 55 0.66 -11.80 6.63
CA MET A 55 0.89 -10.78 5.60
C MET A 55 -0.01 -11.04 4.38
N PHE A 56 -0.06 -12.28 3.90
CA PHE A 56 -0.91 -12.64 2.77
C PHE A 56 -2.41 -12.58 3.09
N GLU A 57 -2.81 -12.96 4.30
CA GLU A 57 -4.19 -12.77 4.76
C GLU A 57 -4.60 -11.30 4.76
N ALA A 58 -3.70 -10.42 5.21
CA ALA A 58 -3.95 -8.98 5.23
C ALA A 58 -3.99 -8.40 3.80
N GLU A 59 -3.05 -8.77 2.94
CA GLU A 59 -3.05 -8.31 1.54
C GLU A 59 -4.34 -8.75 0.81
N ALA A 60 -4.72 -10.02 0.95
CA ALA A 60 -5.95 -10.54 0.36
C ALA A 60 -7.20 -9.81 0.87
N LEU A 61 -7.25 -9.47 2.15
CA LEU A 61 -8.35 -8.72 2.73
C LEU A 61 -8.42 -7.28 2.20
N GLY A 62 -7.28 -6.60 2.09
CA GLY A 62 -7.18 -5.26 1.51
C GLY A 62 -7.67 -5.24 0.06
N LEU A 63 -7.22 -6.21 -0.76
CA LEU A 63 -7.69 -6.39 -2.12
C LEU A 63 -9.20 -6.65 -2.20
N LYS A 64 -9.76 -7.51 -1.32
CA LYS A 64 -11.20 -7.76 -1.26
C LYS A 64 -12.00 -6.49 -0.95
N GLN A 65 -11.54 -5.68 0.00
CA GLN A 65 -12.20 -4.43 0.36
C GLN A 65 -12.13 -3.39 -0.76
N MET A 66 -10.99 -3.27 -1.44
CA MET A 66 -10.87 -2.40 -2.62
C MET A 66 -11.79 -2.85 -3.74
N LEU A 67 -11.87 -4.14 -4.05
CA LEU A 67 -12.81 -4.69 -5.04
C LEU A 67 -14.27 -4.36 -4.68
N ALA A 68 -14.63 -4.44 -3.40
CA ALA A 68 -15.98 -4.18 -2.94
C ALA A 68 -16.42 -2.71 -3.15
N THR A 69 -15.48 -1.77 -3.29
CA THR A 69 -15.80 -0.39 -3.65
C THR A 69 -16.31 -0.22 -5.08
N GLN A 70 -15.99 -1.16 -5.98
CA GLN A 70 -16.34 -1.11 -7.41
C GLN A 70 -15.82 0.15 -8.13
N THR A 71 -14.62 0.62 -7.76
CA THR A 71 -14.05 1.89 -8.27
C THR A 71 -12.85 1.70 -9.20
N ILE A 72 -11.71 1.26 -8.65
CA ILE A 72 -10.45 0.99 -9.35
C ILE A 72 -10.18 -0.52 -9.43
N ARG A 73 -9.50 -0.97 -10.50
CA ARG A 73 -9.14 -2.38 -10.62
C ARG A 73 -8.02 -2.72 -9.65
N VAL A 74 -8.17 -3.86 -8.99
CA VAL A 74 -7.10 -4.57 -8.29
C VAL A 74 -7.15 -6.06 -8.68
N PRO A 75 -6.06 -6.83 -8.55
CA PRO A 75 -6.08 -8.26 -8.80
C PRO A 75 -7.06 -8.97 -7.85
N GLN A 76 -7.87 -9.89 -8.37
CA GLN A 76 -8.75 -10.68 -7.52
C GLN A 76 -7.95 -11.66 -6.66
N PRO A 77 -8.10 -11.65 -5.32
CA PRO A 77 -7.49 -12.66 -4.47
C PRO A 77 -8.31 -13.95 -4.53
N ILE A 78 -7.69 -15.01 -5.06
CA ILE A 78 -8.33 -16.31 -5.30
C ILE A 78 -8.28 -17.15 -4.03
N CYS A 79 -7.09 -17.49 -3.56
CA CYS A 79 -6.88 -18.27 -2.35
C CYS A 79 -5.50 -18.00 -1.74
N TRP A 80 -5.32 -18.39 -0.48
CA TRP A 80 -4.04 -18.29 0.23
C TRP A 80 -3.99 -19.38 1.29
N GLY A 81 -2.78 -19.74 1.72
CA GLY A 81 -2.61 -20.81 2.68
C GLY A 81 -1.16 -21.10 3.01
N ILE A 82 -0.97 -22.15 3.79
CA ILE A 82 0.35 -22.71 4.11
C ILE A 82 0.47 -24.07 3.43
N SER A 83 1.60 -24.31 2.80
CA SER A 83 1.99 -25.64 2.35
C SER A 83 3.43 -25.90 2.74
N GLU A 84 3.66 -26.95 3.52
CA GLU A 84 4.97 -27.30 4.08
C GLU A 84 5.58 -26.14 4.89
N ARG A 85 6.68 -25.55 4.39
CA ARG A 85 7.41 -24.43 5.03
C ARG A 85 7.14 -23.08 4.38
N SER A 86 6.16 -23.01 3.49
CA SER A 86 5.85 -21.82 2.72
C SER A 86 4.40 -21.37 2.94
N SER A 87 4.19 -20.07 3.00
CA SER A 87 2.87 -19.47 2.80
C SER A 87 2.76 -19.00 1.36
N TYR A 88 1.53 -18.92 0.85
CA TYR A 88 1.27 -18.46 -0.50
C TYR A 88 0.01 -17.59 -0.58
N LEU A 89 -0.04 -16.72 -1.58
CA LEU A 89 -1.22 -15.98 -2.02
C LEU A 89 -1.36 -16.13 -3.53
N VAL A 90 -2.51 -16.62 -3.98
CA VAL A 90 -2.89 -16.75 -5.38
C VAL A 90 -3.80 -15.59 -5.74
N LEU A 91 -3.40 -14.83 -6.75
CA LEU A 91 -4.12 -13.72 -7.33
C LEU A 91 -4.46 -14.00 -8.79
N GLU A 92 -5.46 -13.29 -9.29
CA GLU A 92 -5.69 -13.13 -10.73
C GLU A 92 -4.41 -12.71 -11.46
N TRP A 93 -4.17 -13.30 -12.62
CA TRP A 93 -3.15 -12.83 -13.55
C TRP A 93 -3.66 -11.67 -14.40
N LEU A 94 -2.91 -10.57 -14.44
CA LEU A 94 -3.23 -9.40 -15.26
C LEU A 94 -2.11 -9.16 -16.27
N GLU A 95 -2.49 -9.02 -17.54
CA GLU A 95 -1.56 -8.65 -18.61
C GLU A 95 -1.38 -7.14 -18.66
N PHE A 96 -0.18 -6.68 -18.34
CA PHE A 96 0.13 -5.25 -18.33
C PHE A 96 0.58 -4.74 -19.70
N GLY A 97 0.07 -3.57 -20.07
CA GLY A 97 0.38 -2.85 -21.30
C GLY A 97 1.06 -1.52 -21.01
N ARG A 98 1.03 -0.64 -22.01
CA ARG A 98 1.47 0.75 -21.86
C ARG A 98 0.25 1.63 -21.62
N GLY A 99 0.25 2.38 -20.52
CA GLY A 99 -0.74 3.42 -20.28
C GLY A 99 -0.58 4.60 -21.23
N ASN A 100 -1.69 5.28 -21.50
CA ASN A 100 -1.72 6.58 -22.17
C ASN A 100 -2.32 7.64 -21.21
N SER A 101 -2.39 8.91 -21.65
CA SER A 101 -2.95 10.00 -20.84
C SER A 101 -4.38 9.72 -20.34
N GLU A 102 -5.22 9.08 -21.16
CA GLU A 102 -6.61 8.77 -20.80
C GLU A 102 -6.68 7.70 -19.71
N SER A 103 -5.91 6.62 -19.82
CA SER A 103 -5.82 5.59 -18.77
C SER A 103 -5.32 6.18 -17.45
N TRP A 104 -4.32 7.07 -17.48
CA TRP A 104 -3.83 7.71 -16.25
C TRP A 104 -4.84 8.69 -15.65
N GLU A 105 -5.54 9.47 -16.47
CA GLU A 105 -6.62 10.34 -15.98
C GLU A 105 -7.77 9.52 -15.37
N LYS A 106 -8.13 8.40 -16.01
CA LYS A 106 -9.09 7.44 -15.47
C LYS A 106 -8.62 6.85 -14.14
N MET A 107 -7.33 6.51 -14.02
CA MET A 107 -6.73 6.01 -12.77
C MET A 107 -6.93 7.01 -11.62
N GLY A 108 -6.60 8.28 -11.85
CA GLY A 108 -6.76 9.33 -10.85
C GLY A 108 -8.22 9.46 -10.40
N ARG A 109 -9.15 9.46 -11.36
CA ARG A 109 -10.58 9.51 -11.09
C ARG A 109 -11.07 8.32 -10.26
N GLN A 110 -10.67 7.10 -10.63
CA GLN A 110 -11.06 5.87 -9.94
C GLN A 110 -10.46 5.76 -8.54
N LEU A 111 -9.21 6.21 -8.34
CA LEU A 111 -8.62 6.27 -7.01
C LEU A 111 -9.38 7.25 -6.10
N ALA A 112 -9.70 8.44 -6.59
CA ALA A 112 -10.48 9.41 -5.84
C ALA A 112 -11.88 8.88 -5.48
N GLN A 113 -12.52 8.13 -6.39
CA GLN A 113 -13.78 7.42 -6.11
C GLN A 113 -13.60 6.36 -5.01
N MET A 114 -12.52 5.60 -5.03
CA MET A 114 -12.20 4.63 -3.96
C MET A 114 -12.10 5.33 -2.60
N HIS A 115 -11.42 6.47 -2.55
CA HIS A 115 -11.30 7.28 -1.34
C HIS A 115 -12.65 7.82 -0.82
N GLN A 116 -13.60 8.10 -1.73
CA GLN A 116 -14.95 8.55 -1.38
C GLN A 116 -15.94 7.42 -1.05
N ALA A 117 -15.57 6.16 -1.25
CA ALA A 117 -16.47 5.03 -1.03
C ALA A 117 -16.88 4.83 0.45
N GLY A 118 -16.13 5.43 1.39
CA GLY A 118 -16.38 5.34 2.82
C GLY A 118 -16.05 3.96 3.39
N GLY A 119 -16.71 3.59 4.50
CA GLY A 119 -16.59 2.26 5.12
C GLY A 119 -16.12 2.24 6.57
N SER A 120 -15.69 3.39 7.11
CA SER A 120 -15.33 3.52 8.53
C SER A 120 -15.63 4.92 9.06
N SER A 121 -15.92 5.02 10.36
CA SER A 121 -15.99 6.28 11.10
C SER A 121 -14.72 6.58 11.91
N GLN A 122 -13.73 5.68 11.87
CA GLN A 122 -12.46 5.77 12.60
C GLN A 122 -11.27 5.49 11.68
N PHE A 123 -10.09 5.96 12.06
CA PHE A 123 -8.82 5.67 11.42
C PHE A 123 -8.21 4.38 11.95
N GLY A 124 -7.54 3.62 11.09
CA GLY A 124 -7.02 2.30 11.42
C GLY A 124 -7.65 1.21 10.56
N TRP A 125 -7.62 -0.03 11.04
CA TRP A 125 -8.10 -1.17 10.28
C TRP A 125 -8.39 -2.35 11.18
N GLU A 126 -9.19 -3.30 10.69
CA GLU A 126 -9.60 -4.48 11.47
C GLU A 126 -8.44 -5.40 11.87
N ARG A 127 -7.27 -5.23 11.25
CA ARG A 127 -6.05 -5.94 11.60
C ARG A 127 -4.79 -5.15 11.28
N ASN A 128 -3.73 -5.46 12.01
CA ASN A 128 -2.39 -5.04 11.61
C ASN A 128 -1.98 -5.77 10.33
N ASN A 129 -1.22 -5.08 9.49
CA ASN A 129 -0.67 -5.61 8.25
C ASN A 129 0.81 -5.22 8.15
N THR A 130 1.36 -5.11 6.94
CA THR A 130 2.76 -4.76 6.72
C THR A 130 2.90 -3.71 5.61
N ILE A 131 3.94 -2.89 5.71
CA ILE A 131 4.40 -1.97 4.67
C ILE A 131 5.79 -2.43 4.19
N GLY A 132 5.82 -3.19 3.11
CA GLY A 132 6.93 -4.11 2.85
C GLY A 132 6.96 -5.20 3.94
N SER A 133 8.08 -5.37 4.64
CA SER A 133 8.22 -6.36 5.73
C SER A 133 8.10 -5.75 7.13
N THR A 134 7.92 -4.42 7.21
CA THR A 134 7.74 -3.73 8.49
C THR A 134 6.28 -3.87 8.95
N PRO A 135 6.02 -4.26 10.21
CA PRO A 135 4.66 -4.28 10.74
C PRO A 135 4.04 -2.88 10.70
N GLN A 136 2.80 -2.79 10.22
CA GLN A 136 1.99 -1.58 10.22
C GLN A 136 0.86 -1.75 11.24
N ILE A 137 0.87 -0.89 12.26
CA ILE A 137 -0.08 -0.91 13.36
C ILE A 137 -1.34 -0.14 12.95
N ASN A 138 -2.50 -0.76 13.12
CA ASN A 138 -3.78 -0.26 12.63
C ASN A 138 -4.85 -0.18 13.74
N THR A 139 -4.42 -0.01 14.98
CA THR A 139 -5.33 0.22 16.11
C THR A 139 -6.29 1.36 15.77
N TRP A 140 -7.59 1.14 16.03
CA TRP A 140 -8.62 2.13 15.76
C TRP A 140 -8.44 3.39 16.61
N THR A 141 -8.54 4.55 15.95
CA THR A 141 -8.41 5.88 16.56
C THR A 141 -9.41 6.83 15.93
N GLU A 142 -10.00 7.73 16.73
CA GLU A 142 -10.99 8.71 16.23
C GLU A 142 -10.33 9.94 15.59
N ASN A 143 -9.13 10.30 16.03
CA ASN A 143 -8.40 11.47 15.56
C ASN A 143 -7.24 11.09 14.62
N TRP A 144 -7.16 11.77 13.47
CA TRP A 144 -6.15 11.49 12.45
C TRP A 144 -4.73 11.86 12.92
N ALA A 145 -4.59 13.01 13.57
CA ALA A 145 -3.31 13.50 14.07
C ALA A 145 -2.71 12.52 15.08
N ASP A 146 -3.52 12.00 16.00
CA ASP A 146 -3.12 10.96 16.94
C ASP A 146 -2.70 9.67 16.25
N PHE A 147 -3.53 9.19 15.31
CA PHE A 147 -3.25 7.96 14.56
C PHE A 147 -1.92 8.05 13.81
N PHE A 148 -1.72 9.13 13.05
CA PHE A 148 -0.54 9.29 12.22
C PHE A 148 0.73 9.55 13.05
N ALA A 149 0.62 10.35 14.12
CA ALA A 149 1.74 10.60 15.02
C ALA A 149 2.23 9.32 15.71
N GLU A 150 1.33 8.53 16.29
CA GLU A 150 1.68 7.35 17.08
C GLU A 150 2.02 6.14 16.20
N TYR A 151 1.10 5.74 15.32
CA TYR A 151 1.15 4.46 14.61
C TYR A 151 1.84 4.51 13.25
N ARG A 152 2.18 5.71 12.76
CA ARG A 152 3.02 5.88 11.56
C ARG A 152 4.39 6.41 11.98
N ILE A 153 4.51 7.70 12.28
CA ILE A 153 5.81 8.35 12.51
C ILE A 153 6.51 7.81 13.77
N GLY A 154 5.83 7.82 14.91
CA GLY A 154 6.37 7.39 16.19
C GLY A 154 6.86 5.94 16.17
N TYR A 155 6.04 5.04 15.62
CA TYR A 155 6.40 3.63 15.45
C TYR A 155 7.65 3.45 14.56
N GLN A 156 7.70 4.12 13.40
CA GLN A 156 8.85 4.01 12.50
C GLN A 156 10.14 4.58 13.14
N LEU A 157 10.07 5.68 13.89
CA LEU A 157 11.21 6.24 14.62
C LEU A 157 11.71 5.31 15.72
N LYS A 158 10.79 4.69 16.46
CA LYS A 158 11.14 3.69 17.49
C LYS A 158 11.91 2.52 16.87
N LEU A 159 11.45 2.02 15.73
CA LEU A 159 12.14 0.96 14.99
C LEU A 159 13.51 1.44 14.48
N ALA A 160 13.57 2.65 13.93
CA ALA A 160 14.78 3.21 13.37
C ALA A 160 15.90 3.37 14.41
N ARG A 161 15.55 3.86 15.61
CA ARG A 161 16.47 3.95 16.75
C ARG A 161 16.92 2.59 17.23
N LYS A 162 16.00 1.61 17.33
CA LYS A 162 16.35 0.23 17.70
C LYS A 162 17.37 -0.42 16.74
N ARG A 163 17.36 -0.01 15.48
CA ARG A 163 18.32 -0.45 14.45
C ARG A 163 19.63 0.34 14.44
N GLY A 164 19.83 1.26 15.38
CA GLY A 164 21.04 2.09 15.49
C GLY A 164 21.02 3.37 14.65
N GLY A 165 19.87 3.76 14.10
CA GLY A 165 19.72 5.03 13.39
C GLY A 165 19.78 6.23 14.34
N ASN A 166 20.49 7.28 13.94
CA ASN A 166 20.52 8.55 14.66
C ASN A 166 19.28 9.38 14.29
N PHE A 167 18.23 9.26 15.09
CA PHE A 167 16.97 9.99 14.95
C PHE A 167 16.53 10.60 16.29
N PRO A 168 15.77 11.71 16.29
CA PRO A 168 15.18 12.26 17.50
C PRO A 168 14.33 11.24 18.26
N ASP A 169 14.14 11.46 19.57
CA ASP A 169 13.27 10.59 20.37
C ASP A 169 11.81 10.71 19.89
N PRO A 170 11.09 9.59 19.66
CA PRO A 170 9.66 9.63 19.36
C PRO A 170 8.86 10.51 20.33
N SER A 171 9.21 10.56 21.62
CA SER A 171 8.50 11.38 22.61
C SER A 171 8.58 12.88 22.32
N GLN A 172 9.58 13.32 21.56
CA GLN A 172 9.75 14.71 21.12
C GLN A 172 9.05 14.98 19.79
N VAL A 173 8.98 13.98 18.90
CA VAL A 173 8.43 14.15 17.54
C VAL A 173 6.92 13.98 17.50
N ILE A 174 6.38 13.03 18.27
CA ILE A 174 4.93 12.72 18.29
C ILE A 174 4.08 13.97 18.58
N PRO A 175 4.34 14.78 19.63
CA PRO A 175 3.56 15.99 19.89
C PRO A 175 3.61 16.97 18.71
N LEU A 176 4.75 17.11 18.05
CA LEU A 176 4.93 18.04 16.94
C LEU A 176 4.16 17.60 15.69
N VAL A 177 4.07 16.28 15.45
CA VAL A 177 3.23 15.73 14.38
C VAL A 177 1.76 15.93 14.69
N ARG A 178 1.34 15.79 15.96
CA ARG A 178 -0.03 16.08 16.39
C ARG A 178 -0.38 17.55 16.11
N ASP A 179 0.47 18.46 16.58
CA ASP A 179 0.27 19.90 16.39
C ASP A 179 0.23 20.27 14.90
N PHE A 180 1.12 19.69 14.09
CA PHE A 180 1.16 19.90 12.64
C PHE A 180 -0.13 19.47 11.92
N LEU A 181 -0.82 18.44 12.45
CA LEU A 181 -2.06 17.91 11.89
C LEU A 181 -3.31 18.34 12.68
N ALA A 182 -3.21 19.25 13.65
CA ALA A 182 -4.30 19.57 14.58
C ALA A 182 -5.57 20.07 13.87
N ASP A 183 -5.40 20.87 12.82
CA ASP A 183 -6.52 21.41 12.03
C ASP A 183 -6.99 20.48 10.90
N ARG A 184 -6.31 19.33 10.71
CA ARG A 184 -6.61 18.38 9.63
C ARG A 184 -7.57 17.29 10.13
N ASN A 185 -8.84 17.44 9.74
CA ASN A 185 -9.94 16.54 10.11
C ASN A 185 -10.52 15.81 8.88
N PRO A 186 -9.78 14.89 8.25
CA PRO A 186 -10.24 14.17 7.07
C PRO A 186 -11.36 13.18 7.43
N ILE A 187 -12.23 12.87 6.48
CA ILE A 187 -13.10 11.70 6.59
C ILE A 187 -12.22 10.46 6.36
N PRO A 188 -12.27 9.42 7.19
CA PRO A 188 -11.50 8.20 6.97
C PRO A 188 -11.82 7.56 5.61
N SER A 189 -10.81 7.49 4.74
CA SER A 189 -10.87 6.89 3.41
C SER A 189 -10.15 5.55 3.40
N LEU A 190 -10.68 4.56 2.69
CA LEU A 190 -9.93 3.34 2.38
C LEU A 190 -8.74 3.72 1.49
N VAL A 191 -7.53 3.68 2.02
CA VAL A 191 -6.30 4.01 1.29
C VAL A 191 -5.58 2.74 0.84
N HIS A 192 -4.85 2.85 -0.26
CA HIS A 192 -3.90 1.85 -0.74
C HIS A 192 -2.76 1.63 0.26
N GLY A 193 -2.18 2.72 0.77
CA GLY A 193 -1.16 2.73 1.82
C GLY A 193 0.28 2.50 1.34
N ASP A 194 0.48 2.09 0.07
CA ASP A 194 1.80 1.95 -0.56
C ASP A 194 1.75 2.30 -2.07
N LEU A 195 1.09 3.40 -2.45
CA LEU A 195 0.82 3.70 -3.86
C LEU A 195 1.97 4.49 -4.52
N TRP A 196 2.93 3.77 -5.10
CA TRP A 196 4.01 4.33 -5.92
C TRP A 196 4.04 3.68 -7.31
N SER A 197 4.98 4.08 -8.17
CA SER A 197 5.00 3.67 -9.58
C SER A 197 5.19 2.17 -9.79
N GLY A 198 5.78 1.46 -8.83
CA GLY A 198 5.86 -0.01 -8.85
C GLY A 198 4.53 -0.72 -8.57
N ASN A 199 3.56 -0.03 -7.97
CA ASN A 199 2.28 -0.56 -7.53
C ASN A 199 1.10 0.00 -8.35
N ALA A 200 1.38 0.64 -9.48
CA ALA A 200 0.38 1.16 -10.41
C ALA A 200 0.69 0.67 -11.83
N ALA A 201 -0.31 0.12 -12.50
CA ALA A 201 -0.18 -0.43 -13.83
C ALA A 201 -1.41 -0.09 -14.70
N VAL A 202 -1.28 -0.35 -16.00
CA VAL A 202 -2.40 -0.31 -16.93
C VAL A 202 -2.40 -1.63 -17.69
N THR A 203 -3.55 -2.28 -17.81
CA THR A 203 -3.66 -3.53 -18.57
C THR A 203 -3.44 -3.31 -20.06
N THR A 204 -3.28 -4.39 -20.83
CA THR A 204 -3.27 -4.34 -22.30
C THR A 204 -4.57 -3.79 -22.90
N SER A 205 -5.69 -3.86 -22.18
CA SER A 205 -6.98 -3.26 -22.54
C SER A 205 -7.12 -1.79 -22.15
N GLY A 206 -6.08 -1.18 -21.54
CA GLY A 206 -6.09 0.22 -21.11
C GLY A 206 -6.77 0.47 -19.76
N GLU A 207 -7.06 -0.57 -18.98
CA GLU A 207 -7.69 -0.47 -17.66
C GLU A 207 -6.65 -0.14 -16.57
N PRO A 208 -6.86 0.89 -15.74
CA PRO A 208 -5.97 1.20 -14.63
C PRO A 208 -6.06 0.19 -13.50
N VAL A 209 -4.91 -0.25 -12.98
CA VAL A 209 -4.79 -1.24 -11.91
C VAL A 209 -3.86 -0.73 -10.82
N ILE A 210 -4.21 -0.95 -9.56
CA ILE A 210 -3.29 -0.80 -8.41
C ILE A 210 -3.01 -2.15 -7.74
N LEU A 211 -1.81 -2.32 -7.21
CA LEU A 211 -1.23 -3.60 -6.79
C LEU A 211 -0.60 -3.48 -5.41
N ASP A 212 -0.53 -4.60 -4.68
CA ASP A 212 0.28 -4.75 -3.46
C ASP A 212 -0.05 -3.73 -2.35
N PRO A 213 -1.30 -3.71 -1.84
CA PRO A 213 -1.72 -2.71 -0.90
C PRO A 213 -1.22 -2.95 0.53
N ALA A 214 -1.02 -1.85 1.27
CA ALA A 214 -0.81 -1.79 2.71
C ALA A 214 -2.00 -1.08 3.39
N THR A 215 -3.20 -1.61 3.16
CA THR A 215 -4.51 -0.97 3.41
C THR A 215 -4.77 -0.54 4.85
N TYR A 216 -5.45 0.59 5.00
CA TYR A 216 -6.12 1.03 6.24
C TYR A 216 -7.13 2.14 5.90
N TYR A 217 -7.92 2.57 6.88
CA TYR A 217 -8.69 3.81 6.81
C TYR A 217 -7.85 4.99 7.31
N GLY A 218 -7.57 5.93 6.41
CA GLY A 218 -6.66 7.04 6.65
C GLY A 218 -7.09 8.32 5.94
N ASP A 219 -6.22 9.33 5.99
CA ASP A 219 -6.36 10.50 5.13
C ASP A 219 -6.06 10.14 3.67
N PRO A 220 -6.94 10.43 2.70
CA PRO A 220 -6.70 10.12 1.29
C PRO A 220 -5.44 10.76 0.70
N GLU A 221 -4.91 11.82 1.31
CA GLU A 221 -3.68 12.47 0.88
C GLU A 221 -2.42 11.63 1.06
N VAL A 222 -2.45 10.58 1.89
CA VAL A 222 -1.27 9.71 2.08
C VAL A 222 -0.91 8.96 0.81
N ASP A 223 -1.90 8.51 0.05
CA ASP A 223 -1.67 7.82 -1.22
C ASP A 223 -1.15 8.78 -2.27
N LEU A 224 -1.77 9.97 -2.40
CA LEU A 224 -1.29 10.98 -3.33
C LEU A 224 0.14 11.42 -3.04
N ALA A 225 0.49 11.63 -1.77
CA ALA A 225 1.83 11.99 -1.38
C ALA A 225 2.85 10.93 -1.84
N MET A 226 2.51 9.65 -1.67
CA MET A 226 3.36 8.54 -2.09
C MET A 226 3.52 8.46 -3.62
N THR A 227 2.48 8.79 -4.40
CA THR A 227 2.59 8.85 -5.87
C THR A 227 3.63 9.86 -6.36
N GLU A 228 3.88 10.91 -5.57
CA GLU A 228 4.86 11.98 -5.87
C GLU A 228 6.30 11.64 -5.42
N LEU A 229 6.49 10.65 -4.54
CA LEU A 229 7.78 10.43 -3.86
C LEU A 229 8.86 9.85 -4.78
N PHE A 230 8.51 8.92 -5.68
CA PHE A 230 9.45 8.18 -6.51
C PHE A 230 9.26 8.44 -8.01
N GLY A 231 9.45 9.70 -8.40
CA GLY A 231 9.42 10.14 -9.80
C GLY A 231 8.07 10.67 -10.29
N GLY A 232 7.02 10.57 -9.46
CA GLY A 232 5.70 11.13 -9.78
C GLY A 232 4.90 10.28 -10.76
N PHE A 233 3.57 10.38 -10.66
CA PHE A 233 2.68 9.93 -11.74
C PHE A 233 2.56 11.01 -12.82
N THR A 234 1.91 10.68 -13.94
CA THR A 234 1.72 11.64 -15.02
C THR A 234 0.79 12.78 -14.59
N GLY A 235 0.94 13.97 -15.19
CA GLY A 235 0.02 15.08 -14.93
C GLY A 235 -1.46 14.76 -15.20
N ALA A 236 -1.74 13.78 -16.07
CA ALA A 236 -3.10 13.31 -16.34
C ALA A 236 -3.75 12.66 -15.12
N PHE A 237 -2.99 11.87 -14.36
CA PHE A 237 -3.45 11.26 -13.12
C PHE A 237 -3.94 12.31 -12.11
N TYR A 238 -3.12 13.32 -11.82
CA TYR A 238 -3.48 14.36 -10.84
C TYR A 238 -4.67 15.21 -11.30
N ARG A 239 -4.82 15.45 -12.61
CA ARG A 239 -6.04 16.09 -13.15
C ARG A 239 -7.27 15.22 -12.93
N GLY A 240 -7.19 13.92 -13.22
CA GLY A 240 -8.30 13.00 -13.01
C GLY A 240 -8.72 12.87 -11.55
N TYR A 241 -7.75 12.83 -10.64
CA TYR A 241 -8.02 12.78 -9.20
C TYR A 241 -8.69 14.07 -8.70
N SER A 242 -8.13 15.23 -9.03
CA SER A 242 -8.62 16.53 -8.55
C SER A 242 -10.00 16.91 -9.10
N GLN A 243 -10.45 16.31 -10.20
CA GLN A 243 -11.83 16.43 -10.69
C GLN A 243 -12.87 15.82 -9.72
N VAL A 244 -12.48 14.84 -8.89
CA VAL A 244 -13.38 14.11 -7.99
C VAL A 244 -13.17 14.51 -6.53
N LEU A 245 -11.90 14.55 -6.11
CA LEU A 245 -11.52 14.89 -4.74
C LEU A 245 -10.40 15.93 -4.77
N PRO A 246 -10.74 17.24 -4.78
CA PRO A 246 -9.74 18.30 -4.84
C PRO A 246 -8.93 18.36 -3.55
N LEU A 247 -7.63 18.66 -3.70
CA LEU A 247 -6.71 18.85 -2.58
C LEU A 247 -6.92 20.21 -1.93
N ASP A 248 -6.78 20.27 -0.61
CA ASP A 248 -6.80 21.55 0.11
C ASP A 248 -5.43 22.28 0.03
N SER A 249 -5.42 23.57 0.37
CA SER A 249 -4.23 24.43 0.28
C SER A 249 -3.07 24.03 1.19
N GLY A 250 -3.31 23.22 2.21
CA GLY A 250 -2.28 22.71 3.14
C GLY A 250 -1.56 21.46 2.64
N TYR A 251 -1.98 20.87 1.51
CA TYR A 251 -1.44 19.61 1.01
C TYR A 251 0.08 19.64 0.81
N GLU A 252 0.65 20.71 0.24
CA GLU A 252 2.10 20.78 -0.01
C GLU A 252 2.94 20.60 1.26
N LYS A 253 2.45 21.12 2.40
CA LYS A 253 3.11 20.91 3.71
C LYS A 253 2.88 19.47 4.20
N ARG A 254 1.65 18.97 4.15
CA ARG A 254 1.30 17.62 4.64
C ARG A 254 1.93 16.50 3.83
N LYS A 255 2.11 16.68 2.53
CA LYS A 255 2.84 15.77 1.64
C LYS A 255 4.24 15.45 2.16
N THR A 256 4.99 16.44 2.65
CA THR A 256 6.31 16.19 3.24
C THR A 256 6.23 15.27 4.46
N LEU A 257 5.25 15.49 5.34
CA LEU A 257 5.01 14.62 6.51
C LEU A 257 4.55 13.22 6.10
N TYR A 258 3.62 13.09 5.16
CA TYR A 258 3.15 11.78 4.69
C TYR A 258 4.28 10.98 4.03
N ASN A 259 5.12 11.64 3.24
CA ASN A 259 6.30 10.99 2.65
C ASN A 259 7.40 10.66 3.67
N LEU A 260 7.49 11.40 4.79
CA LEU A 260 8.44 11.06 5.86
C LEU A 260 8.19 9.65 6.41
N TYR A 261 6.92 9.23 6.53
CA TYR A 261 6.58 7.87 6.94
C TYR A 261 7.23 6.80 6.03
N HIS A 262 7.12 6.98 4.71
CA HIS A 262 7.70 6.05 3.75
C HIS A 262 9.23 6.09 3.75
N ILE A 263 9.85 7.26 3.88
CA ILE A 263 11.32 7.37 3.96
C ILE A 263 11.87 6.74 5.25
N LEU A 264 11.19 6.91 6.38
CA LEU A 264 11.55 6.20 7.61
C LEU A 264 11.40 4.67 7.44
N ASN A 265 10.35 4.22 6.75
CA ASN A 265 10.18 2.80 6.44
C ASN A 265 11.32 2.28 5.53
N HIS A 266 11.71 3.03 4.51
CA HIS A 266 12.83 2.67 3.63
C HIS A 266 14.15 2.62 4.39
N PHE A 267 14.38 3.52 5.35
CA PHE A 267 15.52 3.38 6.27
C PHE A 267 15.42 2.09 7.09
N ASN A 268 14.25 1.76 7.62
CA ASN A 268 14.08 0.54 8.41
C ASN A 268 14.28 -0.75 7.61
N LEU A 269 14.00 -0.73 6.30
CA LEU A 269 14.21 -1.88 5.43
C LEU A 269 15.64 -1.94 4.87
N PHE A 270 16.20 -0.81 4.44
CA PHE A 270 17.41 -0.76 3.60
C PHE A 270 18.57 0.04 4.22
N GLY A 271 18.32 0.83 5.27
CA GLY A 271 19.33 1.65 5.94
C GLY A 271 19.89 2.78 5.05
N GLY A 272 21.16 3.10 5.26
CA GLY A 272 21.94 3.96 4.35
C GLY A 272 21.39 5.39 4.17
N GLY A 273 21.39 5.85 2.91
CA GLY A 273 21.10 7.25 2.53
C GLY A 273 19.74 7.78 3.00
N TYR A 274 18.76 6.90 3.21
CA TYR A 274 17.43 7.25 3.71
C TYR A 274 17.47 7.89 5.11
N ALA A 275 18.49 7.58 5.94
CA ALA A 275 18.64 8.21 7.25
C ALA A 275 18.84 9.72 7.15
N SER A 276 19.70 10.14 6.21
CA SER A 276 19.98 11.55 5.97
C SER A 276 18.76 12.28 5.42
N GLN A 277 17.99 11.63 4.55
CA GLN A 277 16.79 12.18 3.95
C GLN A 277 15.67 12.37 4.99
N ALA A 278 15.38 11.34 5.79
CA ALA A 278 14.37 11.44 6.84
C ALA A 278 14.71 12.53 7.87
N ASN A 279 15.99 12.65 8.29
CA ASN A 279 16.40 13.72 9.21
C ASN A 279 16.23 15.12 8.60
N ARG A 280 16.53 15.33 7.31
CA ARG A 280 16.27 16.61 6.64
C ARG A 280 14.77 16.94 6.59
N MET A 281 13.93 15.95 6.28
CA MET A 281 12.48 16.12 6.26
C MET A 281 11.93 16.46 7.66
N LEU A 282 12.41 15.79 8.70
CA LEU A 282 12.09 16.13 10.10
C LEU A 282 12.49 17.58 10.41
N GLN A 283 13.70 18.00 10.08
CA GLN A 283 14.15 19.39 10.32
C GLN A 283 13.29 20.41 9.58
N GLN A 284 12.92 20.15 8.32
CA GLN A 284 12.04 21.02 7.57
C GLN A 284 10.67 21.17 8.24
N MET A 285 10.11 20.08 8.76
CA MET A 285 8.86 20.11 9.51
C MET A 285 8.97 20.96 10.79
N LEU A 286 10.08 20.83 11.52
CA LEU A 286 10.32 21.59 12.76
C LEU A 286 10.42 23.10 12.51
N ILE A 287 10.96 23.51 11.36
CA ILE A 287 11.08 24.92 10.98
C ILE A 287 9.73 25.51 10.55
N LEU A 288 8.89 24.72 9.87
CA LEU A 288 7.61 25.19 9.31
C LEU A 288 6.47 25.33 10.34
N ASN A 289 6.68 24.86 11.58
CA ASN A 289 5.76 25.03 12.72
C ASN A 289 6.03 26.32 13.53
N HIS A 290 6.99 27.14 13.11
CA HIS A 290 7.29 28.47 13.65
C HIS A 290 7.09 29.55 12.58
#